data_AF-A0A523ZEX5-F1
#
_entry.id   AF-A0A523ZEX5-F1
#
_cell.length_a   1.000
_cell.length_b   1.000
_cell.length_c   1.000
_cell.angle_alpha   90.00
_cell.angle_beta   90.00
_cell.angle_gamma   90.00
#
_symmetry.space_group_name_H-M   'P 1'
#
loop_
_entity.id
_entity.type
_entity.pdbx_description
1 polymer ?
#
loop_
_entity_poly.entity_id
_entity_poly.type
_entity_poly.pdbx_seq_one_letter_code
_entity_poly.pdbx_strand_id
1 'polypeptide(L)'
;FFQVPCARMVECFDDQVARLKDAVREFNADGIIFQRMKFCDPWAGDGHNLYWRMKEEGIPFLGLEREYQVPASGQVKTRVQAFLEQMGK
;
A
#
# COMPACT_ATOMS: atom_id res chain seq x y z
N PHE A 1 -6.45 -9.59 12.92
CA PHE A 1 -7.54 -8.75 12.34
C PHE A 1 -7.16 -7.26 12.25
N PHE A 2 -6.26 -6.73 13.09
CA PHE A 2 -5.54 -5.48 12.79
C PHE A 2 -4.04 -5.72 13.00
N GLN A 3 -3.35 -6.10 11.93
CA GLN A 3 -1.93 -6.42 12.00
C GLN A 3 -1.04 -5.19 11.79
N VAL A 4 -1.48 -4.23 10.98
CA VAL A 4 -0.81 -2.94 10.78
C VAL A 4 -1.48 -1.90 11.68
N PRO A 5 -0.74 -1.16 12.52
CA PRO A 5 -1.32 -0.10 13.33
C PRO A 5 -1.89 1.01 12.44
N CYS A 6 -2.97 1.65 12.89
CA CYS A 6 -3.63 2.69 12.12
C CYS A 6 -2.76 3.95 12.03
N ALA A 7 -2.70 4.57 10.85
CA ALA A 7 -2.02 5.87 10.62
C ALA A 7 -2.53 7.02 11.51
N ARG A 8 -3.67 6.85 12.20
CA ARG A 8 -4.15 7.79 13.22
C ARG A 8 -3.32 7.72 14.52
N MET A 9 -2.69 6.58 14.81
CA MET A 9 -1.94 6.37 16.04
C MET A 9 -0.56 7.02 15.95
N VAL A 10 -0.12 7.64 17.04
CA VAL A 10 1.16 8.36 17.11
C VAL A 10 2.31 7.34 17.27
N GLU A 11 3.49 7.67 16.74
CA GLU A 11 4.75 6.91 16.92
C GLU A 11 4.70 5.44 16.50
N CYS A 12 3.76 5.07 15.62
CA CYS A 12 3.60 3.68 15.16
C CYS A 12 4.12 3.42 13.74
N PHE A 13 4.70 4.43 13.08
CA PHE A 13 5.10 4.32 11.66
C PHE A 13 6.13 3.21 11.43
N ASP A 14 7.12 3.09 12.31
CA ASP A 14 8.13 2.04 12.21
C ASP A 14 7.51 0.65 12.38
N ASP A 15 6.51 0.51 13.25
CA ASP A 15 5.75 -0.73 13.40
C ASP A 15 4.92 -1.06 12.14
N GLN A 16 4.36 -0.05 11.46
CA GLN A 16 3.68 -0.24 10.18
C GLN A 16 4.64 -0.79 9.12
N VAL A 17 5.82 -0.18 9.00
CA VAL A 17 6.87 -0.60 8.07
C VAL A 17 7.32 -2.03 8.38
N ALA A 18 7.61 -2.33 9.65
CA ALA A 18 8.04 -3.65 10.09
C ALA A 18 6.97 -4.70 9.76
N ARG A 19 5.70 -4.44 10.08
CA ARG A 19 4.63 -5.38 9.79
C ARG A 19 4.46 -5.63 8.29
N LEU A 20 4.55 -4.59 7.46
CA LEU A 20 4.44 -4.74 6.00
C LEU A 20 5.57 -5.60 5.44
N LYS A 21 6.81 -5.40 5.90
CA LYS A 21 7.96 -6.24 5.51
C LYS A 21 7.75 -7.69 5.93
N ASP A 22 7.30 -7.91 7.17
CA ASP A 22 7.03 -9.25 7.66
C ASP A 22 5.92 -9.93 6.86
N ALA A 23 4.87 -9.20 6.49
CA ALA A 23 3.79 -9.73 5.65
C ALA A 23 4.30 -10.12 4.26
N VAL A 24 5.14 -9.29 3.63
CA VAL A 24 5.74 -9.61 2.33
C VAL A 24 6.53 -10.92 2.40
N ARG A 25 7.33 -11.12 3.45
CA ARG A 25 8.10 -12.34 3.67
C ARG A 25 7.22 -13.54 4.00
N GLU A 26 6.25 -13.38 4.91
CA GLU A 26 5.33 -14.42 5.38
C GLU A 26 4.50 -15.00 4.22
N PHE A 27 4.04 -14.14 3.32
CA PHE A 27 3.21 -14.54 2.18
C PHE A 27 3.98 -14.76 0.89
N ASN A 28 5.32 -14.62 0.89
CA ASN A 28 6.16 -14.60 -0.32
C ASN A 28 5.57 -13.68 -1.41
N ALA A 29 5.12 -12.48 -1.02
CA ALA A 29 4.47 -11.56 -1.92
C ALA A 29 5.49 -10.83 -2.81
N ASP A 30 5.19 -10.66 -4.09
CA ASP A 30 6.07 -9.93 -5.02
C ASP A 30 5.92 -8.40 -4.93
N GLY A 31 4.85 -7.91 -4.30
CA GLY A 31 4.56 -6.49 -4.21
C GLY A 31 3.35 -6.17 -3.34
N ILE A 32 3.18 -4.89 -3.04
CA ILE A 32 2.15 -4.36 -2.15
C ILE A 32 1.19 -3.48 -2.95
N ILE A 33 -0.11 -3.73 -2.80
CA ILE A 33 -1.16 -2.81 -3.25
C ILE A 33 -1.74 -2.13 -2.00
N PHE A 34 -1.43 -0.84 -1.85
CA PHE A 34 -1.94 -0.02 -0.77
C PHE A 34 -3.20 0.71 -1.23
N GLN A 35 -4.35 0.33 -0.67
CA GLN A 35 -5.61 1.00 -0.95
C GLN A 35 -5.97 1.95 0.19
N ARG A 36 -6.10 3.23 -0.14
CA ARG A 36 -6.64 4.25 0.77
C ARG A 36 -8.02 4.71 0.33
N MET A 37 -8.84 5.09 1.31
CA MET A 37 -10.06 5.83 0.99
C MET A 37 -9.73 7.28 0.67
N LYS A 38 -10.43 7.84 -0.30
CA LYS A 38 -10.37 9.26 -0.62
C LYS A 38 -10.66 10.08 0.64
N PHE A 39 -9.89 11.14 0.85
CA PHE A 39 -9.95 12.01 2.03
C PHE A 39 -9.55 11.34 3.36
N CYS A 40 -8.88 10.19 3.33
CA CYS A 40 -8.17 9.70 4.51
C CYS A 40 -6.76 10.32 4.55
N ASP A 41 -6.65 11.52 5.12
CA ASP A 41 -5.38 12.27 5.21
C ASP A 41 -4.30 11.54 6.01
N PRO A 42 -4.59 10.84 7.14
CA PRO A 42 -3.56 10.09 7.85
C PRO A 42 -2.89 9.05 6.96
N TRP A 43 -3.71 8.26 6.24
CA TRP A 43 -3.20 7.26 5.29
C TRP A 43 -2.63 7.88 4.00
N ALA A 44 -2.94 9.14 3.69
CA ALA A 44 -2.30 9.86 2.60
C ALA A 44 -0.83 10.19 2.94
N GLY A 45 -0.59 10.72 4.14
CA GLY A 45 0.75 11.02 4.65
C GLY A 45 1.58 9.76 4.84
N ASP A 46 1.07 8.80 5.61
CA ASP A 46 1.78 7.54 5.86
C ASP A 46 1.97 6.75 4.57
N GLY A 47 0.97 6.72 3.68
CA GLY A 47 1.09 6.05 2.38
C GLY A 47 2.23 6.58 1.50
N HIS A 48 2.50 7.90 1.55
CA HIS A 48 3.64 8.49 0.87
C HIS A 48 4.97 8.01 1.47
N ASN A 49 5.10 8.03 2.79
CA ASN A 49 6.31 7.61 3.48
C ASN A 49 6.55 6.09 3.33
N LEU A 50 5.49 5.28 3.42
CA LEU A 50 5.52 3.84 3.19
C LEU A 50 6.01 3.51 1.78
N TYR A 51 5.56 4.24 0.76
CA TYR A 51 6.03 4.04 -0.61
C TYR A 51 7.56 4.17 -0.69
N TRP A 52 8.13 5.22 -0.10
CA TRP A 52 9.58 5.42 -0.11
C TRP A 52 10.32 4.34 0.68
N ARG A 53 9.78 3.96 1.85
CA ARG A 53 10.39 2.92 2.69
C ARG A 53 10.39 1.55 2.02
N MET A 54 9.33 1.20 1.30
CA MET A 54 9.26 -0.06 0.56
C MET A 54 10.16 -0.02 -0.69
N LYS A 55 10.25 1.14 -1.36
CA LYS A 55 11.13 1.34 -2.51
C LYS A 55 12.61 1.21 -2.15
N GLU A 56 13.04 1.75 -1.01
CA GLU A 56 14.40 1.58 -0.48
C GLU A 56 14.77 0.11 -0.26
N GLU A 57 13.78 -0.71 0.05
CA GLU A 57 13.93 -2.14 0.33
C GLU A 57 13.76 -3.00 -0.93
N GLY A 58 13.56 -2.37 -2.10
CA GLY A 58 13.34 -3.05 -3.36
C GLY A 58 11.98 -3.73 -3.48
N ILE A 59 11.00 -3.39 -2.63
CA ILE A 59 9.65 -3.96 -2.64
C ILE A 59 8.75 -3.10 -3.54
N PRO A 60 8.17 -3.68 -4.63
CA PRO A 60 7.20 -2.98 -5.46
C PRO A 60 5.96 -2.54 -4.68
N PHE A 61 5.55 -1.28 -4.86
CA PHE A 61 4.44 -0.69 -4.12
C PHE A 61 3.53 0.15 -5.02
N LEU A 62 2.23 -0.16 -5.03
CA LEU A 62 1.20 0.56 -5.77
C LEU A 62 0.20 1.22 -4.81
N GLY A 63 0.12 2.55 -4.83
CA GLY A 63 -0.90 3.31 -4.11
C GLY A 63 -2.18 3.49 -4.94
N LEU A 64 -3.31 2.97 -4.46
CA LEU A 64 -4.64 3.13 -5.05
C LEU A 64 -5.53 3.96 -4.12
N GLU A 65 -6.31 4.86 -4.72
CA GLU A 65 -7.35 5.60 -4.01
C GLU A 65 -8.72 5.04 -4.40
N ARG A 66 -9.61 4.89 -3.40
CA ARG A 66 -10.97 4.42 -3.58
C ARG A 66 -11.99 5.43 -3.06
N GLU A 67 -13.06 5.62 -3.82
CA GLU A 67 -14.24 6.40 -3.41
C GLU A 67 -15.33 5.48 -2.83
N TYR A 68 -16.16 6.03 -1.94
CA TYR A 68 -17.32 5.30 -1.41
C TYR A 68 -18.32 5.03 -2.53
N GLN A 69 -18.81 3.79 -2.61
CA GLN A 69 -19.87 3.34 -3.53
C GLN A 69 -19.57 3.44 -5.04
N VAL A 70 -18.37 3.82 -5.45
CA VAL A 70 -17.96 3.79 -6.87
C VAL A 70 -17.37 2.40 -7.18
N PRO A 71 -17.93 1.66 -8.15
CA PRO A 71 -17.31 0.42 -8.63
C PRO A 71 -15.90 0.72 -9.11
N ALA A 72 -14.93 -0.15 -8.83
CA ALA A 72 -13.55 0.03 -9.30
C ALA A 72 -13.56 0.29 -10.82
N SER A 73 -13.22 1.52 -11.20
CA SER A 73 -13.32 1.99 -12.58
C SER A 73 -12.27 1.30 -13.46
N GLY A 74 -12.36 1.49 -14.79
CA GLY A 74 -11.31 1.06 -15.72
C GLY A 74 -9.91 1.55 -15.32
N GLN A 75 -9.83 2.66 -14.58
CA GLN A 75 -8.56 3.20 -14.07
C GLN A 75 -7.87 2.24 -13.10
N VAL A 76 -8.61 1.61 -12.17
CA VAL A 76 -8.03 0.64 -11.22
C VAL A 76 -7.46 -0.55 -11.98
N LYS A 77 -8.21 -1.06 -12.97
CA LYS A 77 -7.78 -2.18 -13.81
C LYS A 77 -6.47 -1.86 -14.54
N THR A 78 -6.40 -0.71 -15.23
CA THR A 78 -5.19 -0.31 -15.97
C THR A 78 -3.99 -0.11 -15.05
N ARG A 79 -4.18 0.48 -13.86
CA ARG A 79 -3.08 0.70 -12.90
C ARG A 79 -2.56 -0.60 -12.30
N VAL A 80 -3.44 -1.53 -11.98
CA VAL A 80 -3.03 -2.86 -11.50
C VAL A 80 -2.33 -3.63 -12.62
N GLN A 81 -2.83 -3.57 -13.85
CA GLN A 81 -2.18 -4.19 -15.00
C GLN A 81 -0.77 -3.64 -15.22
N ALA A 82 -0.61 -2.32 -15.28
CA ALA A 82 0.71 -1.69 -15.44
C ALA A 82 1.68 -2.04 -14.30
N PHE A 83 1.16 -2.22 -13.08
CA PHE A 83 1.98 -2.65 -11.94
C PHE A 83 2.45 -4.10 -12.07
N LEU A 84 1.60 -5.00 -12.55
CA LEU A 84 1.99 -6.38 -12.86
C LEU A 84 3.05 -6.43 -13.97
N GLU A 85 2.84 -5.68 -15.05
CA GLU A 85 3.79 -5.59 -16.18
C GLU A 85 5.15 -5.06 -15.72
N GLN A 86 5.18 -4.07 -14.82
CA GLN A 86 6.42 -3.55 -14.23
C GLN A 86 7.18 -4.62 -13.43
N MET A 87 6.48 -5.56 -12.80
CA MET A 87 7.09 -6.68 -12.06
C MET A 87 7.44 -7.87 -12.97
N GLY A 88 7.20 -7.76 -14.29
CA GLY A 88 7.42 -8.85 -15.25
C GLY A 88 6.38 -9.96 -15.16
N LYS A 89 5.16 -9.65 -14.69
CA LYS A 89 4.01 -10.57 -14.62
C LYS A 89 2.93 -10.24 -15.64
#